data_AF-A0A0F7JNY8-F1
#
_entry.id   AF-A0A0F7JNY8-F1
#
_cell.length_a   1.000
_cell.length_b   1.000
_cell.length_c   1.000
_cell.angle_alpha   90.00
_cell.angle_beta   90.00
_cell.angle_gamma   90.00
#
_symmetry.space_group_name_H-M   'P 1'
#
loop_
_entity.id
_entity.type
_entity.pdbx_description
1 polymer ?
#
loop_
_entity_poly.entity_id
_entity_poly.type
_entity_poly.pdbx_seq_one_letter_code
_entity_poly.pdbx_strand_id
1 'polypeptide(L)'
;MSAADDLLDVFQSFCTEWGFKVISPGEAVRDISHGRQRLHLDVQPRQSFWRVSLIARTSFLVEPDVEEYACSFRTSAHFLNLSWPLAWELTGPASLPRVREGIQRAYAEELGPFLEQTRTPDGLLRWLRQEDAPLRLISPSITQPLRRGLWLTDHLPVQERAAVQHDLRERIILIRQVMNRNS
;
A
#
# COMPACT_ATOMS: atom_id res chain seq x y z
N MET A 1 0.22 11.83 -28.94
CA MET A 1 -0.10 11.04 -27.74
C MET A 1 1.14 10.26 -27.38
N SER A 2 1.66 10.42 -26.18
CA SER A 2 2.90 9.77 -25.75
C SER A 2 2.60 8.37 -25.18
N ALA A 3 3.59 7.47 -25.16
CA ALA A 3 3.42 6.15 -24.54
C ALA A 3 3.03 6.24 -23.04
N ALA A 4 3.37 7.36 -22.38
CA ALA A 4 2.97 7.64 -21.01
C ALA A 4 1.47 7.95 -20.92
N ASP A 5 0.93 8.74 -21.86
CA ASP A 5 -0.51 9.02 -21.93
C ASP A 5 -1.30 7.74 -22.20
N ASP A 6 -0.84 6.93 -23.17
CA ASP A 6 -1.46 5.63 -23.49
C ASP A 6 -1.48 4.70 -22.27
N LEU A 7 -0.41 4.70 -21.47
CA LEU A 7 -0.34 3.90 -20.25
C LEU A 7 -1.32 4.39 -19.17
N LEU A 8 -1.45 5.71 -19.00
CA LEU A 8 -2.39 6.30 -18.06
C LEU A 8 -3.84 6.00 -18.45
N ASP A 9 -4.17 5.98 -19.74
CA ASP A 9 -5.49 5.60 -20.25
C ASP A 9 -5.79 4.11 -20.01
N VAL A 10 -4.81 3.24 -20.28
CA VAL A 10 -4.94 1.80 -19.99
C VAL A 10 -5.11 1.54 -18.49
N PHE A 11 -4.40 2.27 -17.64
CA PHE A 11 -4.53 2.16 -16.18
C PHE A 11 -5.94 2.48 -15.67
N GLN A 12 -6.65 3.43 -16.29
CA GLN A 12 -8.04 3.74 -15.93
C GLN A 12 -8.98 2.55 -16.17
N SER A 13 -8.75 1.82 -17.27
CA SER A 13 -9.51 0.60 -17.58
C SER A 13 -9.27 -0.47 -16.53
N PHE A 14 -8.00 -0.69 -16.15
CA PHE A 14 -7.65 -1.63 -15.08
C PHE A 14 -8.29 -1.29 -13.75
N CYS A 15 -8.24 -0.02 -13.35
CA CYS A 15 -8.85 0.42 -12.10
C CYS A 15 -10.34 0.09 -12.07
N THR A 16 -11.05 0.32 -13.17
CA THR A 16 -12.48 0.02 -13.28
C THR A 16 -12.73 -1.48 -13.15
N GLU A 17 -11.95 -2.33 -13.82
CA GLU A 17 -12.02 -3.79 -13.70
C GLU A 17 -11.75 -4.28 -12.27
N TRP A 18 -10.87 -3.59 -11.55
CA TRP A 18 -10.50 -3.90 -10.16
C TRP A 18 -11.47 -3.30 -9.11
N GLY A 19 -12.53 -2.63 -9.55
CA GLY A 19 -13.54 -2.02 -8.68
C GLY A 19 -13.12 -0.69 -8.04
N PHE A 20 -12.16 0.02 -8.64
CA PHE A 20 -11.77 1.37 -8.24
C PHE A 20 -12.43 2.42 -9.14
N LYS A 21 -12.82 3.54 -8.53
CA LYS A 21 -13.25 4.76 -9.23
C LYS A 21 -12.03 5.62 -9.56
N VAL A 22 -11.81 5.92 -10.83
CA VAL A 22 -10.77 6.85 -11.29
C VAL A 22 -11.09 8.27 -10.82
N ILE A 23 -10.10 8.96 -10.26
CA ILE A 23 -10.23 10.36 -9.80
C ILE A 23 -9.31 11.33 -10.54
N SER A 24 -8.20 10.84 -11.09
CA SER A 24 -7.29 11.58 -11.97
C SER A 24 -6.50 10.61 -12.83
N PRO A 25 -5.85 11.08 -13.93
CA PRO A 25 -4.94 10.24 -14.70
C PRO A 25 -3.81 9.72 -13.80
N GLY A 26 -3.80 8.40 -13.56
CA GLY A 26 -2.85 7.75 -12.65
C GLY A 26 -3.31 7.62 -11.20
N GLU A 27 -4.55 7.95 -10.86
CA GLU A 27 -5.07 7.77 -9.50
C GLU A 27 -6.51 7.25 -9.49
N ALA A 28 -6.74 6.21 -8.69
CA ALA A 28 -8.06 5.64 -8.49
C ALA A 28 -8.30 5.27 -7.02
N VAL A 29 -9.54 5.33 -6.59
CA VAL A 29 -9.95 5.11 -5.19
C VAL A 29 -11.09 4.12 -5.08
N ARG A 30 -11.12 3.40 -3.96
CA ARG A 30 -12.19 2.48 -3.59
C ARG A 30 -12.50 2.72 -2.12
N ASP A 31 -13.76 3.04 -1.82
CA ASP A 31 -14.19 3.18 -0.43
C ASP A 31 -14.32 1.79 0.20
N ILE A 32 -13.91 1.69 1.46
CA ILE A 32 -13.94 0.46 2.25
C ILE A 32 -14.54 0.76 3.62
N SER A 33 -14.89 -0.27 4.39
CA SER A 33 -15.39 -0.06 5.75
C SER A 33 -14.37 0.74 6.58
N HIS A 34 -14.83 1.87 7.14
CA HIS A 34 -14.03 2.78 7.97
C HIS A 34 -12.86 3.46 7.24
N GLY A 35 -12.86 3.52 5.90
CA GLY A 35 -11.72 4.12 5.20
C GLY A 35 -11.77 4.10 3.67
N ARG A 36 -10.57 4.18 3.08
CA ARG A 36 -10.39 4.25 1.63
C ARG A 36 -9.09 3.58 1.20
N GLN A 37 -9.17 2.81 0.12
CA GLN A 37 -8.02 2.34 -0.63
C GLN A 37 -7.78 3.20 -1.85
N ARG A 38 -6.51 3.37 -2.22
CA ARG A 38 -6.09 4.17 -3.35
C ARG A 38 -4.98 3.45 -4.10
N LEU A 39 -5.10 3.41 -5.42
CA LEU A 39 -4.04 3.04 -6.34
C LEU A 39 -3.49 4.30 -6.98
N HIS A 40 -2.17 4.40 -7.05
CA HIS A 40 -1.46 5.49 -7.69
C HIS A 40 -0.42 4.93 -8.65
N LEU A 41 -0.59 5.19 -9.93
CA LEU A 41 0.38 4.92 -10.97
C LEU A 41 1.21 6.19 -11.19
N ASP A 42 2.45 6.16 -10.71
CA ASP A 42 3.42 7.24 -10.89
C ASP A 42 4.22 7.00 -12.17
N VAL A 43 4.19 7.97 -13.09
CA VAL A 43 4.87 7.92 -14.39
C VAL A 43 5.79 9.13 -14.49
N GLN A 44 7.07 8.92 -14.17
CA GLN A 44 8.05 9.99 -14.07
C GLN A 44 8.99 10.02 -15.29
N PRO A 45 9.20 11.18 -15.93
CA PRO A 45 10.13 11.27 -17.04
C PRO A 45 11.58 11.12 -16.54
N ARG A 46 12.39 10.38 -17.30
CA ARG A 46 13.85 10.29 -17.19
C ARG A 46 14.45 10.64 -18.55
N GLN A 47 15.78 10.77 -18.61
CA GLN A 47 16.48 11.27 -19.80
C GLN A 47 16.14 10.49 -21.09
N SER A 48 15.93 9.17 -21.00
CA SER A 48 15.69 8.29 -22.17
C SER A 48 14.48 7.36 -22.02
N PHE A 49 13.75 7.44 -20.91
CA PHE A 49 12.61 6.56 -20.61
C PHE A 49 11.69 7.19 -19.58
N TRP A 50 10.53 6.58 -19.34
CA TRP A 50 9.66 6.89 -18.22
C TRP A 50 9.77 5.81 -17.15
N ARG A 51 9.98 6.22 -15.90
CA ARG A 51 9.94 5.33 -14.74
C ARG A 51 8.49 5.19 -14.29
N VAL A 52 8.00 3.95 -14.23
CA VAL A 52 6.61 3.64 -13.90
C VAL A 52 6.54 2.85 -12.60
N SER A 53 5.77 3.31 -11.63
CA SER A 53 5.58 2.62 -10.34
C SER A 53 4.11 2.58 -9.94
N LEU A 54 3.63 1.43 -9.47
CA LEU A 54 2.29 1.27 -8.91
C LEU A 54 2.36 1.18 -7.38
N ILE A 55 1.71 2.13 -6.71
CA ILE A 55 1.66 2.22 -5.25
C ILE A 55 0.22 2.06 -4.78
N ALA A 56 0.03 1.19 -3.80
CA ALA A 56 -1.23 1.03 -3.10
C ALA A 56 -1.17 1.75 -1.75
N ARG A 57 -2.28 2.40 -1.37
CA ARG A 57 -2.46 3.02 -0.06
C ARG A 57 -3.78 2.58 0.54
N THR A 58 -3.75 2.00 1.74
CA THR A 58 -4.93 1.75 2.57
C THR A 58 -4.96 2.79 3.68
N SER A 59 -6.07 3.50 3.84
CA SER A 59 -6.25 4.51 4.89
C SER A 59 -7.52 4.22 5.67
N PHE A 60 -7.45 4.32 6.99
CA PHE A 60 -8.60 4.21 7.88
C PHE A 60 -8.79 5.51 8.66
N LEU A 61 -10.04 5.88 8.86
CA LEU A 61 -10.43 7.01 9.68
C LEU A 61 -10.26 6.61 11.14
N VAL A 62 -9.65 7.48 11.94
CA VAL A 62 -9.56 7.34 13.39
C VAL A 62 -10.01 8.66 14.01
N GLU A 63 -10.70 8.59 15.14
CA GLU A 63 -11.16 9.74 15.91
C GLU A 63 -10.23 9.97 17.12
N PRO A 64 -9.10 10.66 16.96
CA PRO A 64 -8.36 11.15 18.12
C PRO A 64 -9.05 12.38 18.69
N ASP A 65 -9.98 12.20 19.64
CA ASP A 65 -10.63 13.14 20.58
C ASP A 65 -11.15 14.52 20.07
N VAL A 66 -10.74 15.04 18.92
CA VAL A 66 -11.01 16.42 18.47
C VAL A 66 -10.98 16.60 16.93
N GLU A 67 -10.24 15.78 16.15
CA GLU A 67 -10.20 15.88 14.68
C GLU A 67 -10.10 14.51 13.99
N GLU A 68 -10.90 14.27 12.95
CA GLU A 68 -10.84 13.04 12.13
C GLU A 68 -9.47 12.93 11.44
N TYR A 69 -8.68 11.91 11.79
CA TYR A 69 -7.37 11.66 11.22
C TYR A 69 -7.37 10.39 10.36
N ALA A 70 -6.68 10.43 9.22
CA ALA A 70 -6.54 9.26 8.34
C ALA A 70 -5.23 8.52 8.59
N CYS A 71 -5.30 7.38 9.26
CA CYS A 71 -4.15 6.50 9.46
C CYS A 71 -3.87 5.69 8.18
N SER A 72 -2.69 5.91 7.58
CA SER A 72 -2.38 5.43 6.22
C SER A 72 -1.20 4.48 6.15
N PHE A 73 -1.31 3.47 5.28
CA PHE A 73 -0.34 2.41 5.04
C PHE A 73 -0.10 2.32 3.53
N ARG A 74 1.16 2.37 3.11
CA ARG A 74 1.55 2.37 1.70
C ARG A 74 2.38 1.14 1.40
N THR A 75 2.20 0.55 0.22
CA THR A 75 3.02 -0.56 -0.27
C THR A 75 3.10 -0.54 -1.80
N SER A 76 3.94 -1.40 -2.34
CA SER A 76 3.98 -1.77 -3.77
C SER A 76 4.24 -3.27 -3.88
N ALA A 77 4.03 -3.84 -5.07
CA ALA A 77 4.30 -5.27 -5.30
C ALA A 77 5.73 -5.67 -4.90
N HIS A 78 6.72 -4.80 -5.16
CA HIS A 78 8.11 -5.02 -4.74
C HIS A 78 8.26 -5.21 -3.22
N PHE A 79 7.58 -4.40 -2.41
CA PHE A 79 7.68 -4.51 -0.95
C PHE A 79 6.94 -5.74 -0.40
N LEU A 80 5.91 -6.22 -1.09
CA LEU A 80 5.21 -7.46 -0.74
C LEU A 80 6.01 -8.70 -1.16
N ASN A 81 6.66 -8.63 -2.32
CA ASN A 81 7.48 -9.68 -2.91
C ASN A 81 8.61 -9.07 -3.74
N LEU A 82 9.85 -9.27 -3.27
CA LEU A 82 11.07 -8.68 -3.85
C LEU A 82 11.41 -9.16 -5.27
N SER A 83 10.73 -10.20 -5.78
CA SER A 83 10.86 -10.62 -7.18
C SER A 83 10.26 -9.61 -8.17
N TRP A 84 9.35 -8.75 -7.72
CA TRP A 84 8.81 -7.66 -8.53
C TRP A 84 9.79 -6.48 -8.60
N PRO A 85 9.90 -5.80 -9.74
CA PRO A 85 10.73 -4.61 -9.84
C PRO A 85 10.11 -3.45 -9.03
N LEU A 86 10.96 -2.59 -8.48
CA LEU A 86 10.52 -1.36 -7.81
C LEU A 86 9.80 -0.40 -8.77
N ALA A 87 10.21 -0.42 -10.04
CA ALA A 87 9.61 0.35 -11.12
C ALA A 87 9.86 -0.34 -12.46
N TRP A 88 8.95 -0.16 -13.40
CA TRP A 88 9.14 -0.54 -14.79
C TRP A 88 9.72 0.63 -15.60
N GLU A 89 10.42 0.29 -16.68
CA GLU A 89 10.93 1.25 -17.64
C GLU A 89 10.07 1.25 -18.90
N LEU A 90 9.49 2.40 -19.22
CA LEU A 90 8.72 2.63 -20.43
C LEU A 90 9.57 3.49 -21.38
N THR A 91 10.26 2.85 -22.32
CA THR A 91 11.20 3.47 -23.27
C THR A 91 10.51 4.02 -24.52
N GLY A 92 9.24 3.69 -24.73
CA GLY A 92 8.44 4.10 -25.88
C GLY A 92 7.31 3.11 -26.17
N PRO A 93 6.59 3.29 -27.31
CA PRO A 93 5.42 2.47 -27.64
C PRO A 93 5.67 0.96 -27.65
N ALA A 94 6.88 0.53 -28.07
CA ALA A 94 7.25 -0.89 -28.10
C ALA A 94 7.32 -1.54 -26.71
N SER A 95 7.61 -0.76 -25.66
CA SER A 95 7.68 -1.25 -24.27
C SER A 95 6.32 -1.26 -23.57
N LEU A 96 5.31 -0.57 -24.12
CA LEU A 96 4.00 -0.41 -23.51
C LEU A 96 3.31 -1.75 -23.19
N PRO A 97 3.25 -2.76 -24.08
CA PRO A 97 2.59 -4.03 -23.78
C PRO A 97 3.22 -4.76 -22.59
N ARG A 98 4.56 -4.73 -22.47
CA ARG A 98 5.27 -5.37 -21.37
C ARG A 98 5.04 -4.67 -20.04
N VAL A 99 5.07 -3.33 -20.03
CA VAL A 99 4.78 -2.55 -18.81
C VAL A 99 3.33 -2.76 -18.37
N ARG A 100 2.41 -2.75 -19.33
CA ARG A 100 0.99 -3.05 -19.12
C ARG A 100 0.79 -4.41 -18.46
N GLU A 101 1.35 -5.47 -19.04
CA GLU A 101 1.26 -6.83 -18.50
C GLU A 101 1.88 -6.92 -17.09
N GLY A 102 3.04 -6.31 -16.89
CA GLY A 102 3.71 -6.26 -15.60
C GLY A 102 2.85 -5.63 -14.50
N ILE A 103 2.16 -4.53 -14.81
CA ILE A 103 1.22 -3.87 -13.89
C ILE A 103 0.03 -4.78 -13.57
N GLN A 104 -0.59 -5.40 -14.58
CA GLN A 104 -1.74 -6.27 -14.36
C GLN A 104 -1.39 -7.46 -13.48
N ARG A 105 -0.25 -8.09 -13.75
CA ARG A 105 0.23 -9.24 -12.98
C ARG A 105 0.63 -8.84 -11.56
N ALA A 106 1.37 -7.75 -11.39
CA ALA A 106 1.72 -7.23 -10.07
C ALA A 106 0.48 -6.91 -9.22
N TYR A 107 -0.60 -6.43 -9.86
CA TYR A 107 -1.87 -6.26 -9.17
C TYR A 107 -2.52 -7.61 -8.81
N ALA A 108 -2.72 -8.49 -9.79
CA ALA A 108 -3.43 -9.74 -9.59
C ALA A 108 -2.73 -10.68 -8.60
N GLU A 109 -1.40 -10.75 -8.66
CA GLU A 109 -0.59 -11.68 -7.87
C GLU A 109 -0.27 -11.13 -6.47
N GLU A 110 -0.10 -9.82 -6.30
CA GLU A 110 0.36 -9.23 -5.02
C GLU A 110 -0.60 -8.20 -4.42
N LEU A 111 -0.85 -7.09 -5.13
CA LEU A 111 -1.56 -5.95 -4.54
C LEU A 111 -3.03 -6.24 -4.30
N GLY A 112 -3.72 -6.91 -5.22
CA GLY A 112 -5.12 -7.29 -5.11
C GLY A 112 -5.40 -8.15 -3.87
N PRO A 113 -4.70 -9.30 -3.71
CA PRO A 113 -4.81 -10.12 -2.51
C PRO A 113 -4.52 -9.35 -1.21
N PHE A 114 -3.45 -8.54 -1.19
CA PHE A 114 -3.12 -7.70 -0.04
C PHE A 114 -4.22 -6.68 0.27
N LEU A 115 -4.78 -6.01 -0.74
CA LEU A 115 -5.84 -5.01 -0.57
C LEU A 115 -7.14 -5.65 -0.08
N GLU A 116 -7.50 -6.84 -0.55
CA GLU A 116 -8.67 -7.55 -0.02
C GLU A 116 -8.46 -7.97 1.44
N GLN A 117 -7.28 -8.49 1.78
CA GLN A 117 -6.96 -8.88 3.16
C GLN A 117 -6.95 -7.68 4.12
N THR A 118 -6.50 -6.52 3.65
CA THR A 118 -6.33 -5.31 4.47
C THR A 118 -7.46 -4.29 4.31
N ARG A 119 -8.62 -4.69 3.76
CA ARG A 119 -9.76 -3.78 3.55
C ARG A 119 -10.52 -3.40 4.82
N THR A 120 -10.23 -4.05 5.95
CA THR A 120 -10.83 -3.72 7.26
C THR A 120 -9.73 -3.44 8.30
N PRO A 121 -10.02 -2.67 9.36
CA PRO A 121 -9.06 -2.45 10.44
C PRO A 121 -8.56 -3.77 11.05
N ASP A 122 -9.47 -4.71 11.34
CA ASP A 122 -9.11 -6.05 11.83
C ASP A 122 -8.20 -6.81 10.85
N GLY A 123 -8.53 -6.82 9.56
CA GLY A 123 -7.73 -7.48 8.54
C GLY A 123 -6.31 -6.92 8.45
N LEU A 124 -6.17 -5.60 8.49
CA LEU A 124 -4.87 -4.94 8.54
C LEU A 124 -4.11 -5.23 9.83
N LEU A 125 -4.78 -5.23 11.00
CA LEU A 125 -4.14 -5.52 12.28
C LEU A 125 -3.66 -6.98 12.38
N ARG A 126 -4.46 -7.93 11.87
CA ARG A 126 -4.04 -9.34 11.72
C ARG A 126 -2.83 -9.45 10.82
N TRP A 127 -2.83 -8.76 9.68
CA TRP A 127 -1.68 -8.75 8.76
C TRP A 127 -0.44 -8.11 9.39
N LEU A 128 -0.59 -6.95 10.05
CA LEU A 128 0.51 -6.25 10.71
C LEU A 128 1.19 -7.10 11.77
N ARG A 129 0.50 -8.06 12.39
CA ARG A 129 1.05 -8.99 13.38
C ARG A 129 1.86 -10.15 12.77
N GLN A 130 1.80 -10.36 11.46
CA GLN A 130 2.64 -11.34 10.77
C GLN A 130 4.11 -10.93 10.81
N GLU A 131 5.00 -11.93 10.69
CA GLU A 131 6.44 -11.72 10.58
C GLU A 131 6.78 -10.80 9.40
N ASP A 132 7.72 -9.89 9.62
CA ASP A 132 8.20 -8.88 8.65
C ASP A 132 7.16 -7.94 8.03
N ALA A 133 5.87 -8.02 8.40
CA ALA A 133 4.83 -7.17 7.86
C ALA A 133 5.19 -5.65 7.85
N PRO A 134 5.83 -5.07 8.89
CA PRO A 134 6.21 -3.66 8.86
C PRO A 134 7.28 -3.32 7.81
N LEU A 135 8.15 -4.27 7.43
CA LEU A 135 9.17 -4.09 6.39
C LEU A 135 8.56 -4.06 4.98
N ARG A 136 7.37 -4.65 4.83
CA ARG A 136 6.63 -4.70 3.56
C ARG A 136 5.77 -3.46 3.32
N LEU A 137 5.95 -2.42 4.13
CA LEU A 137 5.27 -1.14 4.02
C LEU A 137 6.26 0.00 3.81
N ILE A 138 5.91 0.90 2.89
CA ILE A 138 6.67 2.12 2.61
C ILE A 138 6.48 3.09 3.77
N SER A 139 7.52 3.25 4.59
CA SER A 139 7.45 4.01 5.84
C SER A 139 8.80 4.64 6.20
N PRO A 140 8.83 5.83 6.83
CA PRO A 140 10.07 6.44 7.32
C PRO A 140 10.80 5.62 8.40
N SER A 141 10.07 4.74 9.10
CA SER A 141 10.69 3.77 10.02
C SER A 141 9.89 2.48 10.06
N ILE A 142 10.59 1.38 10.35
CA ILE A 142 10.00 0.04 10.52
C ILE A 142 8.97 -0.03 11.66
N THR A 143 9.10 0.82 12.69
CA THR A 143 8.13 0.81 13.82
C THR A 143 6.89 1.66 13.56
N GLN A 144 6.93 2.57 12.59
CA GLN A 144 5.83 3.51 12.35
C GLN A 144 4.52 2.81 11.93
N PRO A 145 4.50 1.76 11.08
CA PRO A 145 3.26 1.05 10.78
C PRO A 145 2.65 0.40 12.01
N LEU A 146 3.46 -0.14 12.93
CA LEU A 146 2.97 -0.73 14.18
C LEU A 146 2.36 0.33 15.10
N ARG A 147 3.01 1.50 15.22
CA ARG A 147 2.47 2.64 16.01
C ARG A 147 1.14 3.12 15.44
N ARG A 148 1.04 3.21 14.12
CA ARG A 148 -0.19 3.50 13.39
C ARG A 148 -1.27 2.45 13.65
N GLY A 149 -0.88 1.17 13.68
CA GLY A 149 -1.76 0.06 14.06
C GLY A 149 -2.36 0.22 15.46
N LEU A 150 -1.64 0.79 16.43
CA LEU A 150 -2.20 1.02 17.77
C LEU A 150 -3.45 1.92 17.73
N TRP A 151 -3.49 2.94 16.89
CA TRP A 151 -4.67 3.80 16.73
C TRP A 151 -5.85 3.06 16.08
N LEU A 152 -5.58 2.04 15.27
CA LEU A 152 -6.64 1.23 14.67
C LEU A 152 -7.30 0.26 15.64
N THR A 153 -6.68 0.00 16.80
CA THR A 153 -7.25 -0.94 17.77
C THR A 153 -8.57 -0.45 18.35
N ASP A 154 -8.87 0.85 18.25
CA ASP A 154 -10.15 1.42 18.66
C ASP A 154 -11.33 0.93 17.80
N HIS A 155 -11.05 0.43 16.59
CA HIS A 155 -12.04 -0.22 15.73
C HIS A 155 -12.33 -1.68 16.09
N LEU A 156 -11.57 -2.27 17.02
CA LEU A 156 -11.77 -3.66 17.42
C LEU A 156 -12.85 -3.79 18.53
N PRO A 157 -13.44 -4.99 18.68
CA PRO A 157 -14.23 -5.32 19.87
C PRO A 157 -13.40 -5.11 21.15
N VAL A 158 -14.03 -4.57 22.19
CA VAL A 158 -13.36 -4.20 23.46
C VAL A 158 -12.56 -5.36 24.05
N GLN A 159 -13.02 -6.60 23.90
CA GLN A 159 -12.34 -7.78 24.44
C GLN A 159 -10.99 -8.05 23.76
N GLU A 160 -10.81 -7.64 22.50
CA GLU A 160 -9.62 -7.92 21.70
C GLU A 160 -8.57 -6.79 21.77
N ARG A 161 -9.00 -5.57 22.09
CA ARG A 161 -8.15 -4.36 22.05
C ARG A 161 -6.87 -4.51 22.85
N ALA A 162 -6.99 -4.95 24.11
CA ALA A 162 -5.86 -5.02 25.03
C ALA A 162 -4.78 -6.00 24.53
N ALA A 163 -5.18 -7.17 24.04
CA ALA A 163 -4.28 -8.18 23.50
C ALA A 163 -3.55 -7.66 22.25
N VAL A 164 -4.30 -7.11 21.28
CA VAL A 164 -3.70 -6.59 20.04
C VAL A 164 -2.77 -5.40 20.32
N GLN A 165 -3.15 -4.50 21.24
CA GLN A 165 -2.27 -3.40 21.65
C GLN A 165 -0.98 -3.91 22.30
N HIS A 166 -1.06 -4.94 23.14
CA HIS A 166 0.09 -5.54 23.78
C HIS A 166 1.05 -6.14 22.73
N ASP A 167 0.54 -6.99 21.83
CA ASP A 167 1.31 -7.60 20.74
C ASP A 167 2.09 -6.54 19.92
N LEU A 168 1.40 -5.47 19.52
CA LEU A 168 2.00 -4.41 18.73
C LEU A 168 3.08 -3.64 19.52
N ARG A 169 2.84 -3.36 20.81
CA ARG A 169 3.82 -2.68 21.68
C ARG A 169 5.06 -3.52 21.90
N GLU A 170 4.91 -4.81 22.16
CA GLU A 170 6.04 -5.73 22.33
C GLU A 170 6.90 -5.78 21.07
N ARG A 171 6.29 -5.89 19.89
CA ARG A 171 7.04 -5.90 18.63
C ARG A 171 7.78 -4.58 18.38
N ILE A 172 7.20 -3.44 18.73
CA ILE A 172 7.89 -2.15 18.67
C ILE A 172 9.14 -2.15 19.57
N ILE A 173 9.04 -2.70 20.78
CA ILE A 173 10.16 -2.78 21.73
C ILE A 173 11.26 -3.69 21.17
N LEU A 174 10.91 -4.88 20.69
CA LEU A 174 11.86 -5.83 20.12
C LEU A 174 12.64 -5.25 18.94
N ILE A 175 11.93 -4.61 17.99
CA ILE A 175 12.57 -3.98 16.84
C ILE A 175 13.56 -2.89 17.28
N ARG A 176 13.18 -2.04 18.25
CA ARG A 176 14.07 -1.00 18.79
C ARG A 176 15.31 -1.60 19.45
N GLN A 177 15.17 -2.69 20.20
CA GLN A 177 16.31 -3.37 20.83
C GLN A 177 17.29 -3.93 19.80
N VAL A 178 16.79 -4.53 18.71
CA VAL A 178 17.65 -5.04 17.62
C VAL A 178 18.38 -3.88 16.92
N MET A 179 17.67 -2.79 16.60
CA MET A 179 18.28 -1.62 15.97
C MET A 179 19.38 -1.01 16.85
N ASN A 180 19.16 -0.88 18.16
CA ASN A 180 20.13 -0.31 19.09
C ASN A 180 21.37 -1.19 19.31
N ARG A 181 21.28 -2.51 19.08
CA ARG A 181 22.42 -3.43 19.18
C ARG A 181 23.32 -3.40 17.94
N ASN A 182 22.78 -2.95 16.81
CA ASN A 182 23.46 -2.91 15.52
C ASN A 182 23.90 -1.49 15.12
N SER A 183 23.75 -0.51 16.03
CA SER A 183 24.18 0.88 15.87
C SER A 183 25.46 1.13 16.67
#